data_AF-A0A955QI15-F1
#
_entry.id   AF-A0A955QI15-F1
#
_cell.length_a   1.000
_cell.length_b   1.000
_cell.length_c   1.000
_cell.angle_alpha   90.00
_cell.angle_beta   90.00
_cell.angle_gamma   90.00
#
_symmetry.space_group_name_H-M   'P 1'
#
loop_
_entity.id
_entity.type
_entity.pdbx_description
1 polymer ?
#
loop_
_entity_poly.entity_id
_entity_poly.type
_entity_poly.pdbx_seq_one_letter_code
_entity_poly.pdbx_strand_id
1 'polypeptide(L)'
;MRCYRFFSLFILLVPLLAGTPSLTEGMGRSFFDLRESSDSHHYIHQTAARSSTVTVRNIRAHHHKKFTRVVLDLSDSVTSPPQESRTSTHFQIEIPHTSFSSNVAAKL
;
A
#
# COMPACT_ATOMS: atom_id res chain seq x y z
N MET A 1 69.69 24.51 1.90
CA MET A 1 68.84 24.90 3.05
C MET A 1 67.68 23.91 3.14
N ARG A 2 67.70 23.05 4.15
CA ARG A 2 66.66 22.07 4.49
C ARG A 2 66.15 22.42 5.88
N CYS A 3 64.84 22.36 6.11
CA CYS A 3 64.20 21.97 7.38
C CYS A 3 62.67 22.02 7.21
N TYR A 4 62.02 20.85 7.13
CA TYR A 4 60.57 20.71 7.21
C TYR A 4 60.14 20.66 8.68
N ARG A 5 59.06 21.37 9.01
CA ARG A 5 58.53 21.56 10.36
C ARG A 5 57.83 20.30 10.87
N PHE A 6 58.22 19.88 12.06
CA PHE A 6 57.44 19.11 13.04
C PHE A 6 56.21 19.93 13.51
N PHE A 7 55.27 19.27 14.22
CA PHE A 7 53.97 19.70 14.79
C PHE A 7 52.78 19.08 14.01
N SER A 8 51.81 18.38 14.59
CA SER A 8 51.49 18.10 15.99
C SER A 8 50.48 16.95 15.97
N LEU A 9 50.89 15.77 16.42
CA LEU A 9 49.99 14.70 16.81
C LEU A 9 49.73 14.90 18.31
N PHE A 10 48.48 15.04 18.73
CA PHE A 10 47.90 14.86 20.07
C PHE A 10 46.65 15.75 20.19
N ILE A 11 45.65 15.31 20.99
CA ILE A 11 44.40 16.00 21.35
C ILE A 11 43.30 15.73 20.29
N LEU A 12 42.27 14.90 20.48
CA LEU A 12 41.45 14.59 21.66
C LEU A 12 40.81 13.20 21.51
N LEU A 13 41.24 12.28 22.36
CA LEU A 13 40.50 11.10 22.78
C LEU A 13 39.73 11.49 24.06
N VAL A 14 38.52 10.93 24.25
CA VAL A 14 37.72 10.86 25.51
C VAL A 14 36.80 12.08 25.75
N PRO A 15 35.49 11.90 26.08
CA PRO A 15 34.82 10.73 26.70
C PRO A 15 33.62 10.19 25.88
N LEU A 16 33.12 8.94 25.93
CA LEU A 16 33.25 7.79 26.84
C LEU A 16 33.08 8.16 28.32
N LEU A 17 31.89 8.65 28.73
CA LEU A 17 31.35 8.53 30.11
C LEU A 17 29.95 9.19 30.29
N ALA A 18 28.92 8.75 29.55
CA ALA A 18 27.53 9.04 29.94
C ALA A 18 26.66 7.80 29.67
N GLY A 19 26.65 6.89 30.64
CA GLY A 19 25.86 5.68 30.61
C GLY A 19 24.47 5.85 31.26
N THR A 20 23.43 5.39 30.52
CA THR A 20 22.24 4.59 30.93
C THR A 20 21.19 5.21 31.88
N PRO A 21 19.95 4.66 32.06
CA PRO A 21 19.25 3.53 31.40
C PRO A 21 17.74 3.78 31.01
N SER A 22 17.20 2.82 30.24
CA SER A 22 15.82 2.23 30.25
C SER A 22 14.53 3.06 30.33
N LEU A 23 13.69 2.89 29.30
CA LEU A 23 12.27 2.45 29.36
C LEU A 23 11.95 1.84 27.97
N THR A 24 11.93 0.51 27.79
CA THR A 24 10.72 -0.35 27.78
C THR A 24 9.61 0.26 26.91
N GLU A 25 9.14 -0.31 25.79
CA GLU A 25 8.57 -1.64 25.55
C GLU A 25 8.42 -1.89 24.03
N GLY A 26 8.49 -3.15 23.58
CA GLY A 26 8.02 -3.51 22.22
C GLY A 26 8.79 -4.63 21.53
N MET A 27 8.89 -5.78 22.18
CA MET A 27 9.52 -6.99 21.66
C MET A 27 8.69 -7.59 20.50
N GLY A 28 9.33 -7.87 19.36
CA GLY A 28 8.71 -8.57 18.22
C GLY A 28 9.70 -8.84 17.09
N ARG A 29 10.50 -9.89 17.24
CA ARG A 29 11.50 -10.39 16.28
C ARG A 29 10.95 -10.50 14.85
N SER A 30 11.67 -9.97 13.87
CA SER A 30 11.68 -10.50 12.50
C SER A 30 13.12 -10.50 12.00
N PHE A 31 13.74 -11.68 12.10
CA PHE A 31 15.01 -11.96 11.43
C PHE A 31 14.70 -12.14 9.93
N PHE A 32 14.89 -11.08 9.14
CA PHE A 32 15.17 -11.23 7.71
C PHE A 32 16.64 -10.93 7.51
N ASP A 33 17.43 -11.99 7.61
CA ASP A 33 18.84 -12.00 7.25
C ASP A 33 18.92 -11.91 5.72
N LEU A 34 18.95 -10.69 5.18
CA LEU A 34 19.23 -10.45 3.77
C LEU A 34 20.73 -10.63 3.56
N ARG A 35 21.15 -11.89 3.45
CA ARG A 35 22.44 -12.24 2.88
C ARG A 35 22.42 -11.84 1.41
N GLU A 36 22.98 -10.66 1.18
CA GLU A 36 23.24 -10.04 -0.12
C GLU A 36 24.12 -10.99 -0.95
N SER A 37 23.48 -11.85 -1.75
CA SER A 37 24.16 -12.53 -2.87
C SER A 37 24.15 -11.55 -4.04
N SER A 38 25.32 -10.97 -4.32
CA SER A 38 25.61 -10.31 -5.58
C SER A 38 25.30 -11.27 -6.73
N ASP A 39 24.91 -10.70 -7.86
CA ASP A 39 24.78 -11.35 -9.17
C ASP A 39 23.47 -12.09 -9.48
N SER A 40 22.40 -11.31 -9.65
CA SER A 40 21.47 -11.60 -10.76
C SER A 40 20.74 -10.34 -11.20
N HIS A 41 21.10 -9.81 -12.37
CA HIS A 41 20.37 -8.75 -13.07
C HIS A 41 19.02 -9.25 -13.58
N HIS A 42 18.06 -9.41 -12.69
CA HIS A 42 16.65 -9.51 -13.03
C HIS A 42 15.90 -8.43 -12.23
N TYR A 43 15.71 -7.28 -12.86
CA TYR A 43 14.78 -6.29 -12.36
C TYR A 43 13.37 -6.88 -12.41
N ILE A 44 12.91 -7.50 -11.32
CA ILE A 44 11.48 -7.74 -11.12
C ILE A 44 10.86 -6.40 -10.75
N HIS A 45 10.59 -5.58 -11.77
CA HIS A 45 9.63 -4.49 -11.64
C HIS A 45 8.22 -5.07 -11.78
N GLN A 46 7.72 -5.70 -10.72
CA GLN A 46 6.31 -6.02 -10.63
C GLN A 46 5.60 -4.90 -9.87
N THR A 47 5.41 -3.77 -10.53
CA THR A 47 4.39 -2.80 -10.12
C THR A 47 3.05 -3.46 -10.43
N ALA A 48 2.40 -4.05 -9.43
CA ALA A 48 1.06 -4.60 -9.57
C ALA A 48 0.15 -3.53 -10.19
N ALA A 49 -0.28 -3.75 -11.43
CA ALA A 49 -1.22 -2.88 -12.11
C ALA A 49 -2.58 -2.99 -11.39
N ARG A 50 -2.80 -2.11 -10.42
CA ARG A 50 -4.10 -1.86 -9.77
C ARG A 50 -5.06 -1.10 -10.72
N SER A 51 -4.96 -1.32 -12.02
CA SER A 51 -5.77 -0.61 -13.01
C SER A 51 -7.17 -1.22 -13.05
N SER A 52 -8.17 -0.50 -12.55
CA SER A 52 -9.56 -0.78 -12.90
C SER A 52 -9.71 -0.70 -14.40
N THR A 53 -10.25 -1.74 -15.03
CA THR A 53 -10.49 -1.78 -16.48
C THR A 53 -11.89 -1.31 -16.85
N VAL A 54 -12.82 -1.36 -15.89
CA VAL A 54 -14.22 -0.99 -16.08
C VAL A 54 -14.60 0.12 -15.09
N THR A 55 -15.45 1.05 -15.53
CA THR A 55 -15.92 2.16 -14.71
C THR A 55 -17.43 2.14 -14.56
N VAL A 56 -17.92 2.29 -13.34
CA VAL A 56 -19.34 2.54 -13.02
C VAL A 56 -19.67 4.00 -13.33
N ARG A 57 -20.43 4.21 -14.40
CA ARG A 57 -20.83 5.54 -14.89
C ARG A 57 -22.06 6.08 -14.15
N ASN A 58 -22.94 5.19 -13.72
CA ASN A 58 -24.16 5.57 -13.01
C ASN A 58 -24.71 4.41 -12.17
N ILE A 59 -25.48 4.75 -11.14
CA ILE A 59 -26.18 3.80 -10.27
C ILE A 59 -27.64 4.25 -10.21
N ARG A 60 -28.56 3.35 -10.53
CA ARG A 60 -29.99 3.63 -10.57
C ARG A 60 -30.75 2.60 -9.74
N ALA A 61 -31.77 3.04 -9.03
CA ALA A 61 -32.67 2.18 -8.29
C ALA A 61 -34.10 2.36 -8.79
N HIS A 62 -34.76 1.25 -9.12
CA HIS A 62 -36.15 1.21 -9.54
C HIS A 62 -36.96 0.43 -8.52
N HIS A 63 -37.89 1.12 -7.85
CA HIS A 63 -38.78 0.51 -6.88
C HIS A 63 -39.99 -0.10 -7.60
N HIS A 64 -40.19 -1.41 -7.44
CA HIS A 64 -41.38 -2.12 -7.89
C HIS A 64 -42.25 -2.51 -6.69
N LYS A 65 -43.48 -2.97 -6.95
CA LYS A 65 -44.42 -3.38 -5.89
C LYS A 65 -43.88 -4.49 -4.98
N LYS A 66 -42.94 -5.31 -5.45
CA LYS A 66 -42.44 -6.50 -4.72
C LYS A 66 -40.93 -6.49 -4.45
N PHE A 67 -40.16 -5.65 -5.14
CA PHE A 67 -38.71 -5.65 -5.05
C PHE A 67 -38.15 -4.31 -5.53
N THR A 68 -36.92 -4.01 -5.11
CA THR A 68 -36.14 -2.91 -5.66
C THR A 68 -35.09 -3.48 -6.61
N ARG A 69 -35.06 -2.98 -7.84
CA ARG A 69 -34.02 -3.32 -8.81
C ARG A 69 -32.95 -2.24 -8.78
N VAL A 70 -31.72 -2.61 -8.43
CA VAL A 70 -30.54 -1.75 -8.59
C VAL A 70 -29.88 -2.08 -9.92
N VAL A 71 -29.55 -1.05 -10.71
CA VAL A 71 -28.92 -1.14 -12.03
C VAL A 71 -27.63 -0.33 -12.00
N LEU A 72 -26.53 -0.96 -12.39
CA LEU A 72 -25.21 -0.35 -12.49
C LEU A 72 -24.87 -0.20 -13.97
N ASP A 73 -24.63 1.05 -14.40
CA ASP A 73 -24.25 1.34 -15.78
C ASP A 73 -22.73 1.28 -15.88
N LEU A 74 -22.22 0.24 -16.53
CA LEU A 74 -20.78 -0.01 -16.68
C LEU A 74 -20.27 0.54 -18.01
N SER A 75 -18.99 0.95 -18.05
CA SER A 75 -18.35 1.40 -19.29
C SER A 75 -18.10 0.28 -20.29
N ASP A 76 -17.92 -0.94 -19.79
CA ASP A 76 -17.65 -2.16 -20.56
C ASP A 76 -18.19 -3.37 -19.77
N SER A 77 -18.18 -4.53 -20.41
CA SER A 77 -18.46 -5.83 -19.81
C SER A 77 -17.41 -6.20 -18.76
N VAL A 78 -17.85 -6.92 -17.72
CA VAL A 78 -16.97 -7.45 -16.67
C VAL A 78 -16.65 -8.90 -17.01
N THR A 79 -15.37 -9.24 -17.00
CA THR A 79 -14.89 -10.61 -17.29
C THR A 79 -15.09 -11.56 -16.11
N SER A 80 -15.01 -11.03 -14.89
CA SER A 80 -15.17 -11.79 -13.65
C SER A 80 -16.59 -11.65 -13.09
N PRO A 81 -17.19 -12.72 -12.57
CA PRO A 81 -18.51 -12.62 -11.96
C PRO A 81 -18.46 -11.73 -10.71
N PRO A 82 -19.52 -10.95 -10.44
CA PRO A 82 -19.65 -10.22 -9.18
C PRO A 82 -19.67 -11.16 -7.98
N GLN A 83 -19.09 -10.71 -6.87
CA GLN A 83 -19.22 -11.38 -5.58
C GLN A 83 -20.32 -10.71 -4.77
N GLU A 84 -21.15 -11.52 -4.12
CA GLU A 84 -22.28 -11.04 -3.34
C GLU A 84 -22.18 -11.53 -1.90
N SER A 85 -22.44 -10.62 -0.96
CA SER A 85 -22.59 -10.91 0.46
C SER A 85 -23.88 -10.27 0.96
N ARG A 86 -24.67 -11.01 1.74
CA ARG A 86 -25.94 -10.52 2.30
C ARG A 86 -26.02 -10.81 3.78
N THR A 87 -26.53 -9.83 4.51
CA THR A 87 -26.93 -9.92 5.91
C THR A 87 -28.43 -9.63 6.01
N SER A 88 -28.99 -9.67 7.23
CA SER A 88 -30.38 -9.32 7.47
C SER A 88 -30.72 -7.85 7.15
N THR A 89 -29.72 -6.96 7.15
CA THR A 89 -29.91 -5.51 7.05
C THR A 89 -29.21 -4.87 5.86
N HIS A 90 -28.18 -5.51 5.33
CA HIS A 90 -27.35 -4.97 4.24
C HIS A 90 -27.03 -6.04 3.21
N PHE A 91 -26.88 -5.61 1.95
CA PHE A 91 -26.27 -6.41 0.89
C PHE A 91 -25.05 -5.66 0.36
N GLN A 92 -24.02 -6.41 -0.01
CA GLN A 92 -22.80 -5.91 -0.60
C GLN A 92 -22.55 -6.66 -1.90
N ILE A 93 -22.25 -5.92 -2.96
CA ILE A 93 -21.85 -6.47 -4.25
C ILE A 93 -20.47 -5.91 -4.55
N GLU A 94 -19.51 -6.80 -4.78
CA GLU A 94 -18.16 -6.47 -5.22
C GLU A 94 -18.00 -6.88 -6.68
N ILE A 95 -17.60 -5.92 -7.51
CA ILE A 95 -17.36 -6.15 -8.94
C ILE A 95 -15.85 -5.99 -9.19
N PRO A 96 -15.11 -7.07 -9.46
CA PRO A 96 -13.66 -7.02 -9.61
C PRO A 96 -13.21 -6.09 -10.74
N HIS A 97 -12.05 -5.46 -10.57
CA HIS A 97 -11.43 -4.57 -11.56
C HIS A 97 -12.32 -3.39 -12.00
N THR A 98 -13.26 -2.97 -11.14
CA THR A 98 -14.12 -1.82 -11.40
C THR A 98 -13.78 -0.63 -10.53
N SER A 99 -13.99 0.58 -11.05
CA SER A 99 -13.90 1.84 -10.30
C SER A 99 -15.15 2.67 -10.52
N PHE A 100 -15.41 3.63 -9.62
CA PHE A 100 -16.49 4.60 -9.83
C PHE A 100 -15.98 5.76 -10.70
N SER A 101 -16.81 6.22 -11.63
CA SER A 101 -16.55 7.51 -12.29
C SER A 101 -16.56 8.62 -11.25
N SER A 102 -15.79 9.70 -11.47
CA SER A 102 -15.71 10.83 -10.54
C SER A 102 -17.08 11.39 -10.15
N ASN A 103 -18.00 11.46 -11.11
CA ASN A 103 -19.37 11.93 -10.92
C ASN A 103 -20.21 11.05 -9.98
N VAL A 104 -19.94 9.74 -9.97
CA VAL A 104 -20.62 8.79 -9.08
C VAL A 104 -19.94 8.79 -7.72
N ALA A 105 -18.61 8.76 -7.68
CA ALA A 105 -17.84 8.80 -6.45
C ALA A 105 -18.16 10.04 -5.59
N ALA A 106 -18.42 11.19 -6.22
CA ALA A 106 -18.81 12.41 -5.51
C ALA A 106 -20.22 12.39 -4.88
N LYS A 107 -21.05 11.41 -5.22
CA LYS A 107 -22.44 11.28 -4.74
C LYS A 107 -22.61 10.18 -3.69
N LEU A 108 -21.59 9.36 -3.48
CA LEU A 108 -21.54 8.30 -2.46
C LEU A 108 -21.02 8.88 -1.15
#